data_AF-A0A3N5MEM7-F1
#
_entry.id   AF-A0A3N5MEM7-F1
#
_cell.length_a   1.000
_cell.length_b   1.000
_cell.length_c   1.000
_cell.angle_alpha   90.00
_cell.angle_beta   90.00
_cell.angle_gamma   90.00
#
_symmetry.space_group_name_H-M   'P 1'
#
loop_
_entity.id
_entity.type
_entity.pdbx_description
1 polymer ?
#
loop_
_entity_poly.entity_id
_entity_poly.type
_entity_poly.pdbx_seq_one_letter_code
_entity_poly.pdbx_strand_id
1 'polypeptide(L)' 'IKPELVCEVTFHGWTDEGLMRQPVFLRLREDKAAREVVRETDTNHSHQT' A
#
# COMPACT_ATOMS: atom_id res chain seq x y z
N ILE A 1 10.71 17.89 2.89
CA ILE A 1 9.38 17.73 3.53
C ILE A 1 9.38 16.46 4.36
N LYS A 2 8.67 16.45 5.50
CA LYS A 2 8.52 15.26 6.35
C LYS A 2 7.21 14.53 5.97
N PRO A 3 7.22 13.20 5.78
CA PRO A 3 6.00 12.45 5.47
C PRO A 3 5.17 12.29 6.75
N GLU A 4 3.94 12.81 6.72
CA GLU A 4 3.02 12.78 7.88
C GLU A 4 1.64 12.24 7.52
N LEU A 5 1.18 12.44 6.28
CA LEU A 5 -0.13 12.00 5.83
C LEU A 5 -0.07 10.57 5.28
N VAL A 6 -1.06 9.77 5.66
CA VAL A 6 -1.29 8.42 5.14
C VAL A 6 -2.60 8.40 4.37
N CYS A 7 -2.62 7.66 3.26
CA CYS A 7 -3.84 7.39 2.50
C CYS A 7 -3.99 5.91 2.20
N GLU A 8 -5.22 5.52 1.94
CA GLU A 8 -5.57 4.21 1.43
C GLU A 8 -5.82 4.32 -0.08
N VAL A 9 -5.27 3.37 -0.82
CA VAL A 9 -5.37 3.30 -2.29
C VAL A 9 -5.68 1.87 -2.72
N THR A 10 -6.36 1.73 -3.85
CA THR A 10 -6.42 0.46 -4.59
C THR A 10 -5.59 0.58 -5.87
N PHE A 11 -4.97 -0.50 -6.33
CA PHE A 11 -4.08 -0.51 -7.48
C PHE A 11 -3.98 -1.92 -8.08
N HIS A 12 -3.57 -2.03 -9.34
CA HIS A 12 -3.53 -3.30 -10.10
C HIS A 12 -2.27 -4.14 -9.84
N GLY A 13 -1.39 -3.69 -8.95
CA GLY A 13 -0.12 -4.34 -8.63
C GLY A 13 1.08 -3.42 -8.74
N TRP A 14 2.22 -3.94 -8.31
CA TRP A 14 3.50 -3.22 -8.34
C TRP A 14 4.22 -3.40 -9.69
N THR A 15 4.99 -2.40 -10.11
CA THR A 15 5.99 -2.54 -11.18
C THR A 15 7.29 -3.09 -10.60
N ASP A 16 8.18 -3.55 -11.48
CA ASP A 16 9.53 -4.00 -11.11
C ASP A 16 10.37 -2.85 -10.51
N GLU A 17 10.04 -1.61 -10.86
CA GLU A 17 10.64 -0.38 -10.31
C GLU A 17 10.01 0.06 -8.98
N GLY A 18 9.03 -0.69 -8.45
CA GLY A 18 8.39 -0.39 -7.17
C GLY A 18 7.30 0.69 -7.23
N LEU A 19 6.71 0.95 -8.41
CA LEU A 19 5.57 1.87 -8.56
C LEU A 19 4.24 1.13 -8.54
N MET A 20 3.15 1.80 -8.16
CA MET A 20 1.80 1.23 -8.23
C MET A 20 1.20 1.42 -9.63
N ARG A 21 0.59 0.37 -10.21
CA ARG A 21 -0.11 0.45 -11.49
C ARG A 21 -1.55 0.92 -11.30
N GLN A 22 -1.89 2.05 -11.95
CA GLN A 22 -3.23 2.66 -11.92
C GLN A 22 -3.79 2.83 -10.48
N PRO A 23 -3.07 3.55 -9.60
CA PRO A 23 -3.54 3.75 -8.23
C PRO A 23 -4.76 4.67 -8.21
N VAL A 24 -5.74 4.32 -7.39
CA VAL A 24 -6.94 5.11 -7.13
C VAL A 24 -6.97 5.46 -5.66
N PHE A 25 -7.04 6.77 -5.37
CA PHE A 25 -7.21 7.27 -4.01
C PHE A 25 -8.58 6.87 -3.46
N LEU A 26 -8.60 6.31 -2.26
CA LEU A 26 -9.83 5.97 -1.56
C LEU A 26 -10.13 6.99 -0.45
N ARG A 27 -9.19 7.16 0.49
CA ARG A 27 -9.35 8.05 1.65
C ARG A 27 -8.03 8.36 2.35
N LEU A 28 -8.04 9.37 3.21
CA LEU A 28 -6.98 9.58 4.20
C LEU A 28 -7.14 8.61 5.38
N ARG A 29 -6.01 8.28 6.02
CA ARG A 29 -5.92 7.37 7.18
C ARG A 29 -5.29 8.10 8.35
N GLU A 30 -6.08 8.94 9.00
CA GLU A 30 -5.67 9.67 10.21
C GLU A 30 -5.44 8.74 11.41
N ASP A 31 -5.95 7.51 11.33
CA ASP A 31 -5.81 6.44 12.32
C ASP A 31 -4.45 5.70 12.24
N LYS A 32 -3.63 5.96 11.22
CA LYS A 32 -2.33 5.30 11.02
C LYS A 32 -1.18 6.29 10.98
N ALA A 33 -0.07 5.96 11.64
CA ALA A 33 1.14 6.77 11.54
C ALA A 33 1.92 6.44 10.26
N ALA A 34 2.52 7.46 9.62
CA ALA A 34 3.31 7.28 8.39
C ALA A 34 4.45 6.25 8.53
N ARG A 35 5.02 6.12 9.74
CA ARG A 35 6.08 5.15 10.04
C ARG A 35 5.62 3.68 10.06
N GLU A 36 4.32 3.43 10.15
CA GLU A 36 3.74 2.08 10.17
C GLU A 36 3.42 1.57 8.76
N VAL A 37 3.45 2.46 7.76
CA VAL A 37 3.18 2.11 6.36
C VAL A 37 4.41 1.41 5.78
N VAL A 38 4.23 0.13 5.44
CA VAL A 38 5.25 -0.71 4.79
C VAL A 38 4.67 -1.31 3.52
N ARG A 39 5.55 -1.74 2.60
CA ARG A 39 5.10 -2.50 1.43
C ARG A 39 4.50 -3.82 1.91
N GLU A 40 3.23 -4.04 1.57
CA GLU A 40 2.56 -5.29 1.88
C GLU A 40 3.29 -6.45 1.18
N THR A 41 3.70 -7.44 1.95
CA THR A 41 4.24 -8.70 1.45
C THR A 41 3.13 -9.71 1.40
N ASP A 42 3.08 -10.47 0.32
CA ASP A 42 2.13 -11.57 0.18
C ASP A 42 2.53 -12.69 1.15
N THR A 43 2.02 -12.61 2.37
CA THR A 43 2.44 -13.50 3.47
C THR A 43 1.49 -14.68 3.62
N ASN A 44 0.61 -14.93 2.64
CA ASN A 44 -0.43 -15.94 2.76
C ASN A 44 -0.79 -16.62 1.42
N HIS A 45 0.18 -17.35 0.85
CA HIS A 45 -0.10 -18.42 -0.10
C HIS A 45 0.05 -19.79 0.58
N SER A 46 -0.67 -20.04 1.67
CA SER A 46 -0.92 -21.40 2.15
C SER A 46 -2.09 -21.99 1.38
N HIS A 47 -1.77 -22.83 0.40
CA HIS A 47 -2.57 -23.92 -0.18
C HIS A 47 -4.04 -23.63 -0.52
N GLN A 48 -4.32 -23.51 -1.81
CA GLN A 48 -5.51 -24.15 -2.37
C GLN A 48 -5.06 -24.97 -3.58
N THR A 49 -4.95 -26.28 -3.35
CA THR A 49 -4.72 -27.33 -4.36
C THR A 49 -6.07 -27.86 -4.79
#